data_AF-A0AAE4K597-F1
#
_entry.id   AF-A0AAE4K597-F1
#
_cell.length_a   1.000
_cell.length_b   1.000
_cell.length_c   1.000
_cell.angle_alpha   90.00
_cell.angle_beta   90.00
_cell.angle_gamma   90.00
#
_symmetry.space_group_name_H-M   'P 1'
#
loop_
_entity.id
_entity.type
_entity.pdbx_description
1 polymer ?
#
loop_
_entity_poly.entity_id
_entity_poly.type
_entity_poly.pdbx_seq_one_letter_code
_entity_poly.pdbx_strand_id
1 'polypeptide(L)'
;MFDTKIAILVRDDLPMWQRLNVTAFLATGIAAAAPESLGAAYADANGRHYAPLCGQPILIFAADLAGLQAAHRIGLARELTMAAYVFPMFATGHDEANRQVFLAEDADNMDLVGIALRGPKKGVEKATKGLMLHP
;
A
#
# COMPACT_ATOMS: atom_id res chain seq x y z
N MET A 1 -7.31 -17.95 10.35
CA MET A 1 -8.11 -17.14 9.41
C MET A 1 -8.06 -15.71 9.92
N PHE A 2 -7.83 -14.70 9.07
CA PHE A 2 -7.68 -13.31 9.52
C PHE A 2 -9.02 -12.57 9.39
N ASP A 3 -9.36 -11.74 10.39
CA ASP A 3 -10.54 -10.87 10.34
C ASP A 3 -10.31 -9.63 9.46
N THR A 4 -9.05 -9.26 9.27
CA THR A 4 -8.60 -8.17 8.41
C THR A 4 -8.24 -8.68 7.00
N LYS A 5 -7.95 -7.76 6.08
CA LYS A 5 -7.34 -8.01 4.78
C LYS A 5 -6.30 -6.92 4.49
N ILE A 6 -5.29 -7.23 3.69
CA ILE A 6 -4.33 -6.25 3.15
C ILE A 6 -4.43 -6.26 1.62
N ALA A 7 -4.51 -5.07 1.03
CA ALA A 7 -4.45 -4.87 -0.41
C ALA A 7 -3.50 -3.72 -0.75
N ILE A 8 -2.70 -3.89 -1.80
CA ILE A 8 -1.90 -2.84 -2.43
C ILE A 8 -2.45 -2.63 -3.84
N LEU A 9 -2.75 -1.39 -4.20
CA LEU A 9 -3.20 -0.99 -5.52
C LEU A 9 -2.09 -0.13 -6.13
N VAL A 10 -1.69 -0.45 -7.36
CA VAL A 10 -0.60 0.23 -8.06
C VAL A 10 -1.09 0.72 -9.41
N ARG A 11 -0.67 1.93 -9.79
CA ARG A 11 -1.07 2.54 -11.06
C ARG A 11 -0.55 1.73 -12.26
N ASP A 12 -1.42 1.49 -13.21
CA ASP A 12 -1.23 0.52 -14.30
C ASP A 12 -0.49 1.06 -15.52
N ASP A 13 -0.15 2.34 -15.54
CA ASP A 13 0.64 3.02 -16.58
C ASP A 13 2.14 3.13 -16.22
N LEU A 14 2.52 2.75 -14.99
CA LEU A 14 3.90 2.87 -14.52
C LEU A 14 4.80 1.80 -15.17
N PRO A 15 6.07 2.11 -15.45
CA PRO A 15 7.12 1.13 -15.68
C PRO A 15 7.21 0.11 -14.53
N MET A 16 7.54 -1.14 -14.86
CA MET A 16 7.57 -2.24 -13.88
C MET A 16 8.41 -1.93 -12.63
N TRP A 17 9.58 -1.29 -12.79
CA TRP A 17 10.46 -0.96 -11.67
C TRP A 17 9.82 0.05 -10.71
N GLN A 18 9.03 1.01 -11.21
CA GLN A 18 8.29 1.95 -10.38
C GLN A 18 7.18 1.25 -9.60
N ARG A 19 6.49 0.27 -10.22
CA ARG A 19 5.47 -0.54 -9.52
C ARG A 19 6.05 -1.31 -8.35
N LEU A 20 7.21 -1.94 -8.55
CA LEU A 20 7.93 -2.67 -7.51
C LEU A 20 8.36 -1.73 -6.38
N ASN A 21 8.90 -0.55 -6.72
CA ASN A 21 9.32 0.44 -5.76
C ASN A 21 8.13 0.95 -4.91
N VAL A 22 7.05 1.37 -5.56
CA VAL A 22 5.80 1.82 -4.90
C VAL A 22 5.26 0.73 -3.98
N THR A 23 5.18 -0.52 -4.47
CA THR A 23 4.72 -1.66 -3.65
C THR A 23 5.57 -1.84 -2.39
N ALA A 24 6.89 -1.72 -2.50
CA ALA A 24 7.79 -1.84 -1.37
C ALA A 24 7.58 -0.74 -0.33
N PHE A 25 7.51 0.53 -0.75
CA PHE A 25 7.24 1.66 0.15
C PHE A 25 5.87 1.53 0.84
N LEU A 26 4.84 1.11 0.10
CA LEU A 26 3.50 0.96 0.65
C LEU A 26 3.43 -0.20 1.66
N ALA A 27 4.13 -1.31 1.40
CA ALA A 27 4.19 -2.44 2.32
C ALA A 27 4.88 -2.07 3.64
N THR A 28 5.93 -1.25 3.63
CA THR A 28 6.58 -0.77 4.86
C THR A 28 5.66 0.14 5.67
N GLY A 29 4.88 1.00 5.00
CA GLY A 29 3.84 1.81 5.65
C GLY A 29 2.81 0.97 6.39
N ILE A 30 2.31 -0.11 5.78
CA ILE A 30 1.39 -1.05 6.46
C ILE A 30 2.07 -1.75 7.64
N ALA A 31 3.29 -2.26 7.46
CA ALA A 31 4.01 -2.94 8.54
C ALA A 31 4.25 -2.01 9.75
N ALA A 32 4.53 -0.73 9.51
CA ALA A 32 4.72 0.27 10.56
C ALA A 32 3.40 0.67 11.25
N ALA A 33 2.32 0.83 10.48
CA ALA A 33 1.02 1.26 11.00
C ALA A 33 0.20 0.12 11.62
N ALA A 34 0.51 -1.14 11.28
CA ALA A 34 -0.11 -2.34 11.84
C ALA A 34 0.95 -3.40 12.21
N PRO A 35 1.78 -3.14 13.24
CA PRO A 35 2.82 -4.07 13.68
C PRO A 35 2.29 -5.47 14.03
N GLU A 36 1.03 -5.58 14.44
CA GLU A 36 0.36 -6.85 14.76
C GLU A 36 0.13 -7.76 13.53
N SER A 37 0.32 -7.23 12.32
CA SER A 37 0.33 -8.04 11.08
C SER A 37 1.65 -8.79 10.88
N LEU A 38 2.72 -8.42 11.58
CA LEU A 38 4.02 -9.07 11.48
C LEU A 38 4.03 -10.38 12.29
N GLY A 39 4.68 -11.40 11.73
CA GLY A 39 4.92 -12.67 12.41
C GLY A 39 6.16 -12.64 13.31
N ALA A 40 6.69 -13.83 13.61
CA ALA A 40 7.96 -13.98 14.31
C ALA A 40 9.15 -13.84 13.34
N ALA A 41 10.34 -13.58 13.91
CA ALA A 41 11.59 -13.66 13.16
C ALA A 41 11.78 -15.05 12.55
N TYR A 42 12.27 -15.10 11.32
CA TYR A 42 12.53 -16.35 10.62
C TYR A 42 13.92 -16.86 11.03
N ALA A 43 14.08 -18.18 11.08
CA ALA A 43 15.37 -18.82 11.29
C ALA A 43 15.63 -19.85 10.19
N ASP A 44 16.84 -19.87 9.63
CA ASP A 44 17.26 -20.97 8.75
C ASP A 44 17.61 -22.24 9.57
N ALA A 45 17.86 -23.34 8.87
CA ALA A 45 18.24 -24.62 9.49
C ALA A 45 19.56 -24.56 10.29
N ASN A 46 20.37 -23.50 10.12
CA ASN A 46 21.62 -23.29 10.83
C ASN A 46 21.49 -22.28 11.98
N GLY A 47 20.27 -21.82 12.30
CA GLY A 47 20.01 -20.87 13.36
C GLY A 47 20.36 -19.41 13.01
N ARG A 48 20.57 -19.07 11.73
CA ARG A 48 20.70 -17.66 11.32
C ARG A 48 19.32 -17.02 11.34
N HIS A 49 19.24 -15.83 11.94
CA HIS A 49 17.97 -15.12 12.13
C HIS A 49 17.77 -14.08 11.02
N TYR A 50 16.52 -13.94 10.59
CA TYR A 50 16.07 -12.99 9.57
C TYR A 50 14.91 -12.17 10.12
N ALA A 51 14.64 -11.01 9.50
CA ALA A 51 13.55 -10.14 9.91
C ALA A 51 12.19 -10.85 9.86
N PRO A 52 11.25 -10.52 10.77
CA PRO A 52 9.87 -10.95 10.64
C PRO A 52 9.25 -10.37 9.37
N LEU A 53 8.36 -11.13 8.75
CA LEU A 53 7.57 -10.70 7.60
C LEU A 53 6.10 -10.58 7.99
N CYS A 54 5.31 -9.95 7.13
CA CYS A 54 3.85 -9.92 7.28
C CYS A 54 3.30 -11.35 7.28
N GLY A 55 2.63 -11.74 8.36
CA GLY A 55 1.99 -13.05 8.50
C GLY A 55 0.68 -13.15 7.71
N GLN A 56 0.13 -12.01 7.29
CA GLN A 56 -1.10 -11.93 6.51
C GLN A 56 -0.80 -11.82 4.99
N PRO A 57 -1.55 -12.52 4.12
CA PRO A 57 -1.42 -12.35 2.67
C PRO A 57 -1.70 -10.91 2.23
N ILE A 58 -0.85 -10.41 1.33
CA ILE A 58 -1.00 -9.09 0.69
C ILE A 58 -1.42 -9.33 -0.76
N LEU A 59 -2.61 -8.84 -1.14
CA LEU A 59 -3.07 -8.90 -2.53
C LEU A 59 -2.65 -7.64 -3.27
N ILE A 60 -2.13 -7.80 -4.48
CA ILE A 60 -1.70 -6.68 -5.32
C ILE A 60 -2.66 -6.52 -6.50
N PHE A 61 -3.14 -5.30 -6.72
CA PHE A 61 -4.08 -4.94 -7.77
C PHE A 61 -3.47 -3.88 -8.69
N ALA A 62 -3.86 -3.93 -9.96
CA ALA A 62 -3.63 -2.85 -10.91
C ALA A 62 -4.88 -1.95 -10.97
N ALA A 63 -4.67 -0.63 -11.08
CA ALA A 63 -5.74 0.36 -11.20
C ALA A 63 -5.26 1.56 -12.02
N ASP A 64 -6.18 2.28 -12.65
CA ASP A 64 -5.92 3.62 -13.16
C ASP A 64 -5.99 4.66 -12.02
N LEU A 65 -5.67 5.92 -12.33
CA LEU A 65 -5.71 7.01 -11.33
C LEU A 65 -7.10 7.17 -10.70
N ALA A 66 -8.17 7.06 -11.50
CA ALA A 66 -9.54 7.19 -11.02
C ALA A 66 -9.90 6.07 -10.04
N GLY A 67 -9.49 4.83 -10.32
CA GLY A 67 -9.63 3.67 -9.44
C GLY A 67 -8.88 3.84 -8.13
N LEU A 68 -7.65 4.35 -8.17
CA LEU A 68 -6.87 4.68 -6.97
C LEU A 68 -7.56 5.73 -6.10
N GLN A 69 -8.02 6.84 -6.70
CA GLN A 69 -8.72 7.90 -5.97
C GLN A 69 -10.06 7.41 -5.38
N ALA A 70 -10.79 6.56 -6.10
CA ALA A 70 -12.02 5.95 -5.59
C ALA A 70 -11.74 5.03 -4.39
N ALA A 71 -10.72 4.18 -4.48
CA ALA A 71 -10.31 3.30 -3.39
C ALA A 71 -9.79 4.10 -2.18
N HIS A 72 -9.05 5.18 -2.40
CA HIS A 72 -8.58 6.12 -1.38
C HIS A 72 -9.77 6.74 -0.60
N ARG A 73 -10.76 7.29 -1.29
CA ARG A 73 -11.99 7.83 -0.67
C ARG A 73 -12.75 6.78 0.15
N ILE A 74 -12.85 5.55 -0.37
CA ILE A 74 -13.49 4.46 0.38
C ILE A 74 -12.66 4.08 1.61
N GLY A 75 -11.33 4.06 1.49
CA GLY A 75 -10.41 3.79 2.60
C GLY A 75 -10.60 4.77 3.74
N LEU A 76 -10.65 6.07 3.43
CA LEU A 76 -10.96 7.13 4.39
C LEU A 76 -12.34 6.94 5.03
N ALA A 77 -13.39 6.77 4.22
CA ALA A 77 -14.77 6.62 4.70
C ALA A 77 -15.01 5.36 5.54
N ARG A 78 -14.12 4.37 5.44
CA ARG A 78 -14.15 3.11 6.20
C ARG A 78 -13.11 3.05 7.31
N GLU A 79 -12.37 4.14 7.53
CA GLU A 79 -11.32 4.26 8.54
C GLU A 79 -10.29 3.13 8.43
N LEU A 80 -9.92 2.76 7.20
CA LEU A 80 -8.90 1.75 6.95
C LEU A 80 -7.52 2.32 7.25
N THR A 81 -6.63 1.50 7.81
CA THR A 81 -5.21 1.81 7.87
C THR A 81 -4.69 1.94 6.44
N MET A 82 -4.02 3.05 6.13
CA MET A 82 -3.65 3.37 4.76
C MET A 82 -2.23 3.91 4.65
N ALA A 83 -1.52 3.51 3.60
CA ALA A 83 -0.32 4.16 3.10
C ALA A 83 -0.59 4.62 1.67
N ALA A 84 0.03 5.73 1.25
CA ALA A 84 -0.17 6.30 -0.07
C ALA A 84 1.16 6.80 -0.66
N TYR A 85 1.26 6.78 -1.98
CA TYR A 85 2.39 7.29 -2.74
C TYR A 85 1.83 8.13 -3.90
N VAL A 86 2.30 9.37 -4.02
CA VAL A 86 1.92 10.32 -5.09
C VAL A 86 3.04 10.50 -6.10
N PHE A 87 2.69 10.81 -7.36
CA PHE A 87 3.65 10.89 -8.46
C PHE A 87 4.84 11.84 -8.19
N PRO A 88 4.65 13.04 -7.60
CA PRO A 88 5.77 13.95 -7.33
C PRO A 88 6.88 13.38 -6.45
N MET A 89 6.59 12.37 -5.61
CA MET A 89 7.59 11.73 -4.75
C MET A 89 8.71 11.04 -5.56
N PHE A 90 8.46 10.64 -6.82
CA PHE A 90 9.50 10.10 -7.69
C PHE A 90 10.62 11.09 -8.03
N ALA A 91 10.35 12.40 -7.93
CA ALA A 91 11.32 13.45 -8.23
C ALA A 91 12.17 13.85 -7.02
N THR A 92 11.98 13.23 -5.85
CA THR A 92 12.71 13.57 -4.62
C THR A 92 13.69 12.46 -4.22
N GLY A 93 14.65 12.81 -3.35
CA GLY A 93 15.69 11.88 -2.89
C GLY A 93 15.63 11.51 -1.41
N HIS A 94 14.70 12.09 -0.63
CA HIS A 94 14.63 11.85 0.81
C HIS A 94 13.22 12.08 1.38
N ASP A 95 12.99 11.47 2.54
CA ASP A 95 11.70 11.42 3.23
C ASP A 95 11.07 12.81 3.50
N GLU A 96 11.85 13.79 3.99
CA GLU A 96 11.32 15.14 4.19
C GLU A 96 10.79 15.77 2.89
N ALA A 97 11.50 15.63 1.76
CA ALA A 97 11.04 16.17 0.49
C ALA A 97 9.80 15.42 -0.03
N ASN A 98 9.75 14.10 0.15
CA ASN A 98 8.55 13.30 -0.15
C ASN A 98 7.32 13.82 0.60
N ARG A 99 7.47 14.11 1.89
CA ARG A 99 6.36 14.67 2.70
C ARG A 99 5.93 16.05 2.23
N GLN A 100 6.88 16.92 1.86
CA GLN A 100 6.55 18.27 1.37
C GLN A 100 5.76 18.23 0.05
N VAL A 101 6.17 17.39 -0.91
CA VAL A 101 5.41 17.25 -2.16
C VAL A 101 4.07 16.54 -1.95
N PHE A 102 3.99 15.58 -1.03
CA PHE A 102 2.71 14.98 -0.65
C PHE A 102 1.75 15.99 -0.02
N LEU A 103 2.25 16.84 0.88
CA LEU A 103 1.47 17.90 1.54
C LEU A 103 0.94 18.95 0.54
N ALA A 104 1.65 19.16 -0.56
CA ALA A 104 1.30 20.14 -1.58
C ALA A 104 0.20 19.65 -2.56
N GLU A 105 -0.14 18.36 -2.54
CA GLU A 105 -1.18 17.80 -3.40
C GLU A 105 -2.58 18.33 -3.04
N ASP A 106 -3.47 18.38 -4.02
CA ASP A 106 -4.90 18.54 -3.77
C ASP A 106 -5.45 17.29 -3.07
N ALA A 107 -5.90 17.43 -1.83
CA ALA A 107 -6.37 16.32 -1.01
C ALA A 107 -7.54 15.54 -1.65
N ASP A 108 -8.35 16.20 -2.47
CA ASP A 108 -9.50 15.58 -3.15
C ASP A 108 -9.14 14.96 -4.50
N ASN A 109 -8.00 15.35 -5.09
CA ASN A 109 -7.59 14.97 -6.45
C ASN A 109 -6.10 14.62 -6.59
N MET A 110 -5.49 14.02 -5.56
CA MET A 110 -4.07 13.62 -5.57
C MET A 110 -3.69 12.78 -6.80
N ASP A 111 -2.50 13.01 -7.35
CA ASP A 111 -1.88 12.21 -8.42
C ASP A 111 -1.29 10.91 -7.86
N LEU A 112 -2.17 10.05 -7.36
CA LEU A 112 -1.80 8.78 -6.74
C LEU A 112 -1.15 7.83 -7.75
N VAL A 113 -0.03 7.23 -7.35
CA VAL A 113 0.64 6.14 -8.09
C VAL A 113 0.50 4.80 -7.39
N GLY A 114 0.10 4.80 -6.11
CA GLY A 114 -0.35 3.61 -5.41
C GLY A 114 -0.86 3.89 -4.01
N ILE A 115 -1.69 2.99 -3.50
CA ILE A 115 -2.16 2.98 -2.11
C ILE A 115 -2.10 1.57 -1.53
N ALA A 116 -1.89 1.45 -0.23
CA ALA A 116 -2.10 0.22 0.51
C ALA A 116 -3.19 0.42 1.55
N LEU A 117 -4.01 -0.60 1.74
CA LEU A 117 -5.16 -0.60 2.63
C LEU A 117 -5.11 -1.85 3.51
N ARG A 118 -5.33 -1.65 4.81
CA ARG A 118 -5.55 -2.73 5.78
C ARG A 118 -6.74 -2.41 6.67
N GLY A 119 -7.56 -3.42 6.93
CA GLY A 119 -8.67 -3.33 7.88
C GLY A 119 -9.69 -4.45 7.69
N PRO A 120 -10.91 -4.31 8.23
CA PRO A 120 -11.95 -5.34 8.13
C PRO A 120 -12.19 -5.77 6.68
N LYS A 121 -12.31 -7.08 6.46
CA LYS A 121 -12.42 -7.68 5.11
C LYS A 121 -13.43 -6.97 4.19
N LYS A 122 -14.64 -6.67 4.69
CA LYS A 122 -15.69 -5.99 3.92
C LYS A 122 -15.29 -4.58 3.45
N GLY A 123 -14.52 -3.85 4.26
CA GLY A 123 -14.04 -2.52 3.92
C GLY A 123 -13.04 -2.58 2.77
N VAL A 124 -12.05 -3.47 2.88
CA VAL A 124 -11.04 -3.68 1.83
C VAL A 124 -11.67 -4.19 0.54
N GLU A 125 -12.59 -5.17 0.62
CA GLU A 125 -13.30 -5.69 -0.57
C GLU A 125 -14.15 -4.61 -1.26
N LYS A 126 -14.74 -3.69 -0.51
CA LYS A 126 -15.46 -2.56 -1.08
C LYS A 126 -14.50 -1.60 -1.81
N ALA A 127 -13.34 -1.33 -1.23
CA ALA A 127 -12.33 -0.45 -1.83
C ALA A 127 -11.70 -1.05 -3.10
N THR A 128 -11.51 -2.37 -3.15
CA THR A 128 -10.94 -3.06 -4.32
C THR A 128 -12.00 -3.55 -5.32
N LYS A 129 -13.26 -3.14 -5.18
CA LYS A 129 -14.36 -3.69 -5.98
C LYS A 129 -14.19 -3.29 -7.45
N GLY A 130 -14.12 -4.28 -8.34
CA GLY A 130 -14.01 -4.07 -9.79
C GLY A 130 -12.57 -3.90 -10.29
N LEU A 131 -11.59 -3.86 -9.38
CA LEU A 131 -10.17 -3.84 -9.73
C LEU A 131 -9.66 -5.26 -9.99
N MET A 132 -8.66 -5.37 -10.87
CA MET A 132 -8.06 -6.64 -11.25
C MET A 132 -6.79 -6.89 -10.44
N LEU A 133 -6.54 -8.16 -10.11
CA LEU A 133 -5.24 -8.55 -9.57
C LEU A 133 -4.14 -8.21 -10.58
N HIS A 134 -3.01 -7.75 -10.08
CA HIS A 134 -1.88 -7.40 -10.91
C HIS A 134 -1.36 -8.66 -11.66
N PRO A 135 -1.13 -8.58 -12.98
CA PRO A 135 -0.60 -9.70 -13.77
C PRO A 135 0.85 -10.04 -13.40
#